data_AF-A0A962M051-F1
#
_entry.id   AF-A0A962M051-F1
#
_cell.length_a   1.000
_cell.length_b   1.000
_cell.length_c   1.000
_cell.angle_alpha   90.00
_cell.angle_beta   90.00
_cell.angle_gamma   90.00
#
_symmetry.space_group_name_H-M   'P 1'
#
loop_
_entity.id
_entity.type
_entity.pdbx_description
1 polymer ?
#
loop_
_entity_poly.entity_id
_entity_poly.type
_entity_poly.pdbx_seq_one_letter_code
_entity_poly.pdbx_strand_id
1 'polypeptide(L)'
;MADGNTYFGNSARFRLFKIAKYIVYLLLSFNIYLFLQEELLALSFTFADGIEPGQLIQAFSATIDTAAWVILLLMFELETAVLSDRRIHGLVKWGLHGLRGLCYIALVYAFTGYYQELVTLYQVSPLSVADVCSLAGGDYSLLVDLDEYVPLDAINCAGLGQPVFTLDGFNILVDEQTLRSAEMLAWVDVINAADWLLVVVVLEVEVRLQLRGDLSDQVMNATKVAKLIIYAILFACAGYWAYAGDWLDFYDAALWLFAFIFIELNVFEWQYETESEHPVAA
;
A
#
# COMPACT_ATOMS: atom_id res chain seq x y z
N MET A 1 0.52 2.97 38.18
CA MET A 1 1.30 2.41 37.06
C MET A 1 2.72 2.85 37.30
N ALA A 2 3.51 1.96 37.89
CA ALA A 2 4.84 2.26 38.39
C ALA A 2 5.78 2.58 37.22
N ASP A 3 6.74 3.49 37.46
CA ASP A 3 7.92 3.76 36.64
C ASP A 3 8.80 2.51 36.52
N GLY A 4 8.30 1.48 35.83
CA GLY A 4 9.02 0.27 35.49
C GLY A 4 9.98 0.55 34.35
N ASN A 5 11.14 -0.08 34.40
CA ASN A 5 12.11 -0.17 33.31
C ASN A 5 11.34 -0.46 32.00
N THR A 6 11.34 0.51 31.09
CA THR A 6 10.90 0.31 29.70
C THR A 6 12.15 0.06 28.87
N TYR A 7 12.03 -0.58 27.70
CA TYR A 7 13.16 -0.72 26.77
C TYR A 7 13.79 0.65 26.44
N PHE A 8 12.97 1.70 26.41
CA PHE A 8 13.41 3.08 26.17
C PHE A 8 14.14 3.75 27.34
N GLY A 9 14.17 3.12 28.53
CA GLY A 9 14.87 3.56 29.74
C GLY A 9 14.37 4.87 30.37
N ASN A 10 13.45 5.60 29.73
CA ASN A 10 12.93 6.89 30.19
C ASN A 10 11.47 7.07 29.77
N SER A 11 10.61 7.43 30.73
CA SER A 11 9.18 7.69 30.53
C SER A 11 8.87 8.80 29.53
N ALA A 12 9.75 9.80 29.36
CA ALA A 12 9.60 10.84 28.34
C ALA A 12 9.78 10.29 26.92
N ARG A 13 10.80 9.45 26.70
CA ARG A 13 11.07 8.80 25.40
C ARG A 13 9.96 7.84 25.02
N PHE A 14 9.48 7.05 25.98
CA PHE A 14 8.35 6.16 25.78
C PHE A 14 7.05 6.91 25.43
N ARG A 15 6.78 8.05 26.08
CA ARG A 15 5.63 8.90 25.71
C ARG A 15 5.75 9.48 24.31
N LEU A 16 6.94 9.97 23.94
CA LEU A 16 7.20 10.49 22.59
C LEU A 16 6.99 9.40 21.53
N PHE A 17 7.53 8.20 21.76
CA PHE A 17 7.33 7.04 20.90
C PHE A 17 5.85 6.73 20.70
N LYS A 18 5.07 6.64 21.79
CA LYS A 18 3.62 6.37 21.69
C LYS A 18 2.87 7.47 20.93
N ILE A 19 3.19 8.73 21.17
CA ILE A 19 2.55 9.86 20.46
C ILE A 19 2.87 9.78 18.96
N ALA A 20 4.14 9.62 18.60
CA ALA A 20 4.55 9.51 17.20
C ALA A 20 3.89 8.33 16.49
N LYS A 21 3.84 7.16 17.15
CA LYS A 21 3.19 5.95 16.63
C LYS A 21 1.71 6.17 16.32
N TYR A 22 0.94 6.68 17.29
CA TYR A 22 -0.51 6.88 17.08
C TYR A 22 -0.81 8.03 16.11
N ILE A 23 0.07 9.03 15.99
CA ILE A 23 -0.02 10.01 14.90
C ILE A 23 0.11 9.31 13.55
N VAL A 24 1.13 8.48 13.35
CA VAL A 24 1.30 7.74 12.09
C VAL A 24 0.09 6.84 11.81
N TYR A 25 -0.46 6.16 12.82
CA TYR A 25 -1.64 5.30 12.61
C TYR A 25 -2.88 6.11 12.22
N LEU A 26 -3.06 7.29 12.82
CA LEU A 26 -4.14 8.20 12.45
C LEU A 26 -3.99 8.72 11.03
N LEU A 27 -2.77 9.08 10.63
CA LEU A 27 -2.46 9.56 9.28
C LEU A 27 -2.69 8.46 8.23
N LEU A 28 -2.19 7.24 8.48
CA LEU A 28 -2.47 6.08 7.61
C LEU A 28 -3.96 5.77 7.52
N SER A 29 -4.71 5.89 8.64
CA SER A 29 -6.17 5.72 8.61
C SER A 29 -6.87 6.82 7.80
N PHE A 30 -6.31 8.03 7.78
CA PHE A 30 -6.82 9.13 6.96
C PHE A 30 -6.49 8.93 5.48
N ASN A 31 -5.35 8.32 5.14
CA ASN A 31 -5.00 7.99 3.75
C ASN A 31 -6.06 7.11 3.07
N ILE A 32 -6.71 6.20 3.82
CA ILE A 32 -7.84 5.41 3.31
C ILE A 32 -8.94 6.31 2.73
N TYR A 33 -9.24 7.43 3.39
CA TYR A 33 -10.23 8.38 2.89
C TYR A 33 -9.71 9.16 1.67
N LEU A 34 -8.42 9.50 1.63
CA LEU A 34 -7.82 10.22 0.51
C LEU A 34 -7.80 9.38 -0.75
N PHE A 35 -7.31 8.13 -0.68
CA PHE A 35 -7.36 7.20 -1.81
C PHE A 35 -8.79 6.93 -2.27
N LEU A 36 -9.74 6.76 -1.33
CA LEU A 36 -11.14 6.57 -1.70
C LEU A 36 -11.69 7.78 -2.45
N GLN A 37 -11.26 8.99 -2.09
CA GLN A 37 -11.69 10.20 -2.79
C GLN A 37 -11.15 10.24 -4.22
N GLU A 38 -9.87 9.94 -4.44
CA GLU A 38 -9.24 9.90 -5.77
C GLU A 38 -9.90 8.84 -6.66
N GLU A 39 -10.04 7.62 -6.15
CA GLU A 39 -10.65 6.50 -6.87
C GLU A 39 -12.13 6.79 -7.23
N LEU A 40 -12.89 7.45 -6.34
CA LEU A 40 -14.26 7.87 -6.65
C LEU A 40 -14.33 8.96 -7.74
N LEU A 41 -13.31 9.81 -7.86
CA LEU A 41 -13.23 10.80 -8.94
C LEU A 41 -12.89 10.11 -10.27
N ALA A 42 -11.87 9.25 -10.27
CA ALA A 42 -11.46 8.45 -11.43
C ALA A 42 -12.60 7.57 -11.96
N LEU A 43 -13.41 7.00 -11.06
CA LEU A 43 -14.54 6.13 -11.39
C LEU A 43 -15.53 6.77 -12.38
N SER A 44 -15.74 8.09 -12.29
CA SER A 44 -16.65 8.81 -13.17
C SER A 44 -16.21 8.82 -14.65
N PHE A 45 -14.94 8.51 -14.91
CA PHE A 45 -14.34 8.47 -16.25
C PHE A 45 -14.06 7.06 -16.75
N THR A 46 -13.73 6.12 -15.86
CA THR A 46 -13.37 4.74 -16.22
C THR A 46 -14.58 3.79 -16.23
N PHE A 47 -15.51 3.92 -15.28
CA PHE A 47 -16.66 3.00 -15.14
C PHE A 47 -18.00 3.75 -15.11
N ALA A 48 -18.19 4.68 -16.05
CA ALA A 48 -19.37 5.54 -16.12
C ALA A 48 -20.71 4.78 -16.24
N ASP A 49 -20.71 3.59 -16.86
CA ASP A 49 -21.89 2.73 -17.02
C ASP A 49 -22.12 1.76 -15.84
N GLY A 50 -21.31 1.86 -14.78
CA GLY A 50 -21.37 1.01 -13.59
C GLY A 50 -20.21 0.01 -13.50
N ILE A 51 -20.04 -0.57 -12.31
CA ILE A 51 -18.93 -1.47 -11.98
C ILE A 51 -19.44 -2.91 -11.91
N GLU A 52 -18.87 -3.81 -12.71
CA GLU A 52 -19.07 -5.25 -12.48
C GLU A 52 -18.30 -5.72 -11.23
N PRO A 53 -18.76 -6.75 -10.51
CA PRO A 53 -18.08 -7.23 -9.29
C PRO A 53 -16.58 -7.57 -9.49
N GLY A 54 -16.17 -7.96 -10.70
CA GLY A 54 -14.77 -8.22 -11.04
C GLY A 54 -13.93 -6.97 -11.32
N GLN A 55 -14.55 -5.83 -11.58
CA GLN A 55 -13.91 -4.53 -11.85
C GLN A 55 -13.77 -3.67 -10.58
N LEU A 56 -14.53 -4.00 -9.53
CA LEU A 56 -14.46 -3.32 -8.23
C LEU A 56 -13.05 -3.37 -7.61
N ILE A 57 -12.25 -4.36 -8.02
CA ILE A 57 -10.84 -4.52 -7.63
C ILE A 57 -9.98 -3.43 -8.23
N GLN A 58 -10.11 -3.25 -9.54
CA GLN A 58 -9.31 -2.32 -10.31
C GLN A 58 -9.70 -0.88 -9.96
N ALA A 59 -10.98 -0.66 -9.64
CA ALA A 59 -11.48 0.67 -9.28
C ALA A 59 -11.11 1.13 -7.86
N PHE A 60 -10.76 0.21 -6.95
CA PHE A 60 -10.53 0.54 -5.53
C PHE A 60 -9.28 -0.14 -4.94
N SER A 61 -8.26 -0.42 -5.75
CA SER A 61 -7.06 -1.14 -5.31
C SER A 61 -6.34 -0.44 -4.18
N ALA A 62 -6.09 0.86 -4.27
CA ALA A 62 -5.33 1.61 -3.27
C ALA A 62 -6.09 1.76 -1.96
N THR A 63 -7.41 2.00 -2.02
CA THR A 63 -8.24 2.02 -0.80
C THR A 63 -8.27 0.66 -0.12
N ILE A 64 -8.46 -0.42 -0.87
CA ILE A 64 -8.53 -1.78 -0.32
C ILE A 64 -7.18 -2.16 0.31
N ASP A 65 -6.06 -1.88 -0.37
CA ASP A 65 -4.71 -2.18 0.12
C ASP A 65 -4.43 -1.45 1.43
N THR A 66 -4.56 -0.12 1.42
CA THR A 66 -4.28 0.73 2.59
C THR A 66 -5.19 0.36 3.77
N ALA A 67 -6.48 0.11 3.53
CA ALA A 67 -7.40 -0.30 4.58
C ALA A 67 -7.03 -1.67 5.17
N ALA A 68 -6.69 -2.64 4.33
CA ALA A 68 -6.28 -3.97 4.79
C ALA A 68 -5.00 -3.89 5.64
N TRP A 69 -4.02 -3.11 5.20
CA TRP A 69 -2.79 -2.87 5.97
C TRP A 69 -3.04 -2.16 7.29
N VAL A 70 -3.87 -1.11 7.34
CA VAL A 70 -4.23 -0.43 8.59
C VAL A 70 -4.95 -1.38 9.55
N ILE A 71 -5.86 -2.23 9.06
CA ILE A 71 -6.51 -3.23 9.91
C ILE A 71 -5.47 -4.21 10.48
N LEU A 72 -4.55 -4.71 9.66
CA LEU A 72 -3.46 -5.59 10.13
C LEU A 72 -2.58 -4.91 11.17
N LEU A 73 -2.24 -3.63 10.97
CA LEU A 73 -1.47 -2.81 11.88
C LEU A 73 -2.17 -2.66 13.25
N LEU A 74 -3.46 -2.31 13.23
CA LEU A 74 -4.27 -2.18 14.44
C LEU A 74 -4.45 -3.51 15.17
N MET A 75 -4.60 -4.62 14.43
CA MET A 75 -4.65 -5.96 15.01
C MET A 75 -3.32 -6.35 15.65
N PHE A 76 -2.20 -6.06 15.00
CA PHE A 76 -0.88 -6.29 15.56
C PHE A 76 -0.68 -5.49 16.85
N GLU A 77 -0.99 -4.19 16.85
CA GLU A 77 -0.93 -3.34 18.04
C GLU A 77 -1.84 -3.86 19.17
N LEU A 78 -3.05 -4.33 18.83
CA LEU A 78 -3.98 -4.91 19.78
C LEU A 78 -3.39 -6.17 20.43
N GLU A 79 -2.71 -7.03 19.67
CA GLU A 79 -2.06 -8.25 20.16
C GLU A 79 -0.80 -7.97 20.99
N THR A 80 0.02 -6.97 20.62
CA THR A 80 1.31 -6.74 21.29
C THR A 80 1.26 -5.74 22.43
N ALA A 81 0.36 -4.75 22.41
CA ALA A 81 0.38 -3.63 23.35
C ALA A 81 -0.87 -3.51 24.23
N VAL A 82 -1.99 -4.15 23.86
CA VAL A 82 -3.29 -3.94 24.54
C VAL A 82 -3.84 -5.21 25.18
N LEU A 83 -3.84 -6.34 24.46
CA LEU A 83 -4.35 -7.61 24.97
C LEU A 83 -3.27 -8.36 25.73
N SER A 84 -3.58 -8.78 26.95
CA SER A 84 -2.77 -9.77 27.66
C SER A 84 -3.08 -11.17 27.14
N ASP A 85 -2.06 -12.03 27.00
CA ASP A 85 -2.15 -13.40 26.45
C ASP A 85 -3.33 -14.22 27.00
N ARG A 86 -3.71 -13.99 28.27
CA ARG A 86 -4.82 -14.67 28.95
C ARG A 86 -6.21 -14.39 28.34
N ARG A 87 -6.36 -13.36 27.52
CA ARG A 87 -7.64 -12.99 26.87
C ARG A 87 -7.75 -13.51 25.43
N ILE A 88 -6.65 -13.98 24.83
CA ILE A 88 -6.60 -14.45 23.44
C ILE A 88 -6.94 -15.94 23.38
N HIS A 89 -8.19 -16.29 23.68
CA HIS A 89 -8.67 -17.68 23.67
C HIS A 89 -10.03 -17.82 22.96
N GLY A 90 -10.31 -19.02 22.47
CA GLY A 90 -11.61 -19.37 21.87
C GLY A 90 -12.01 -18.48 20.70
N LEU A 91 -13.17 -17.83 20.80
CA LEU A 91 -13.76 -17.00 19.74
C LEU A 91 -12.92 -15.77 19.39
N VAL A 92 -12.25 -15.16 20.37
CA VAL A 92 -11.40 -13.98 20.12
C VAL A 92 -10.23 -14.35 19.21
N LYS A 93 -9.59 -15.49 19.49
CA LYS A 93 -8.50 -16.01 18.66
C LYS A 93 -8.96 -16.34 17.23
N TRP A 94 -10.13 -16.99 17.08
CA TRP A 94 -10.69 -17.27 15.76
C TRP A 94 -11.06 -16.00 15.00
N GLY A 95 -11.63 -15.00 15.68
CA GLY A 95 -11.94 -13.70 15.08
C GLY A 95 -10.70 -12.98 14.58
N LEU A 96 -9.63 -12.93 15.39
CA LEU A 96 -8.35 -12.34 15.00
C LEU A 96 -7.74 -13.08 13.80
N HIS A 97 -7.66 -14.41 13.81
CA HIS A 97 -7.14 -15.15 12.67
C HIS A 97 -8.01 -15.00 11.41
N GLY A 98 -9.32 -14.97 11.57
CA GLY A 98 -10.26 -14.78 10.46
C GLY A 98 -10.12 -13.40 9.81
N LEU A 99 -10.05 -12.34 10.62
CA LEU A 99 -9.87 -10.98 10.12
C LEU A 99 -8.50 -10.82 9.44
N ARG A 100 -7.45 -11.42 10.00
CA ARG A 100 -6.11 -11.42 9.38
C ARG A 100 -6.13 -12.12 8.02
N GLY A 101 -6.79 -13.28 7.94
CA GLY A 101 -6.96 -14.00 6.69
C GLY A 101 -7.72 -13.19 5.64
N LEU A 102 -8.78 -12.47 6.06
CA LEU A 102 -9.53 -11.57 5.18
C LEU A 102 -8.64 -10.42 4.66
N CYS A 103 -7.84 -9.80 5.52
CA CYS A 103 -6.90 -8.77 5.10
C CYS A 103 -5.87 -9.31 4.10
N TYR A 104 -5.28 -10.48 4.33
CA TYR A 104 -4.34 -11.07 3.37
C TYR A 104 -4.98 -11.37 2.01
N ILE A 105 -6.24 -11.83 2.00
CA ILE A 105 -6.99 -11.96 0.76
C ILE A 105 -7.16 -10.60 0.08
N ALA A 106 -7.52 -9.57 0.84
CA ALA A 106 -7.67 -8.20 0.33
C ALA A 106 -6.37 -7.63 -0.25
N LEU A 107 -5.20 -7.90 0.36
CA LEU A 107 -3.90 -7.47 -0.16
C LEU A 107 -3.57 -8.15 -1.50
N VAL A 108 -3.77 -9.47 -1.60
CA VAL A 108 -3.56 -10.19 -2.86
C VAL A 108 -4.56 -9.70 -3.92
N TYR A 109 -5.77 -9.36 -3.50
CA TYR A 109 -6.80 -8.81 -4.37
C TYR A 109 -6.41 -7.42 -4.90
N ALA A 110 -5.99 -6.50 -4.02
CA ALA A 110 -5.50 -5.18 -4.42
C ALA A 110 -4.28 -5.26 -5.35
N PHE A 111 -3.34 -6.18 -5.10
CA PHE A 111 -2.23 -6.46 -6.00
C PHE A 111 -2.69 -6.81 -7.43
N THR A 112 -3.77 -7.58 -7.57
CA THR A 112 -4.33 -7.85 -8.90
C THR A 112 -4.96 -6.61 -9.54
N GLY A 113 -5.50 -5.68 -8.75
CA GLY A 113 -6.00 -4.38 -9.24
C GLY A 113 -4.91 -3.54 -9.89
N TYR A 114 -3.81 -3.31 -9.18
CA TYR A 114 -2.62 -2.60 -9.72
C TYR A 114 -2.09 -3.25 -11.00
N TYR A 115 -2.08 -4.59 -11.05
CA TYR A 115 -1.67 -5.30 -12.27
C TYR A 115 -2.66 -5.10 -13.44
N GLN A 116 -3.98 -5.09 -13.19
CA GLN A 116 -4.97 -4.84 -14.25
C GLN A 116 -4.91 -3.40 -14.76
N GLU A 117 -4.67 -2.44 -13.88
CA GLU A 117 -4.44 -1.05 -14.25
C GLU A 117 -3.23 -0.93 -15.19
N LEU A 118 -2.10 -1.51 -14.81
CA LEU A 118 -0.91 -1.58 -15.65
C LEU A 118 -1.22 -2.19 -17.04
N VAL A 119 -1.95 -3.30 -17.07
CA VAL A 119 -2.34 -3.94 -18.33
C VAL A 119 -3.24 -3.03 -19.17
N THR A 120 -4.13 -2.26 -18.55
CA THR A 120 -5.03 -1.32 -19.23
C THR A 120 -4.24 -0.24 -19.97
N LEU A 121 -3.16 0.28 -19.36
CA LEU A 121 -2.30 1.29 -20.00
C LEU A 121 -1.56 0.74 -21.23
N TYR A 122 -1.30 -0.57 -21.31
CA TYR A 122 -0.72 -1.20 -22.51
C TYR A 122 -1.75 -1.57 -23.58
N GLN A 123 -3.04 -1.57 -23.23
CA GLN A 123 -4.13 -1.84 -24.17
C GLN A 123 -4.59 -0.55 -24.82
N VAL A 124 -3.75 -0.02 -25.71
CA VAL A 124 -4.00 1.21 -26.43
C VAL A 124 -4.07 1.01 -27.94
N SER A 125 -4.95 1.79 -28.56
CA SER A 125 -5.08 1.87 -30.01
C SER A 125 -4.85 3.32 -30.48
N PRO A 126 -4.21 3.51 -31.65
CA PRO A 126 -3.98 4.85 -32.17
C PRO A 126 -5.32 5.51 -32.52
N LEU A 127 -5.49 6.77 -32.13
CA LEU A 127 -6.74 7.49 -32.40
C LEU A 127 -6.94 7.62 -33.92
N SER A 128 -8.08 7.12 -34.41
CA SER A 128 -8.38 7.10 -35.84
C SER A 128 -8.90 8.43 -36.41
N VAL A 129 -9.10 9.43 -35.56
CA VAL A 129 -9.66 10.74 -35.92
C VAL A 129 -8.53 11.72 -36.21
N ALA A 130 -8.64 12.47 -37.32
CA ALA A 130 -7.61 13.42 -37.73
C ALA A 130 -7.56 14.69 -36.87
N ASP A 131 -8.69 15.11 -36.29
CA ASP A 131 -8.81 16.28 -35.43
C ASP A 131 -9.36 15.87 -34.06
N VAL A 132 -8.50 15.81 -33.04
CA VAL A 132 -8.86 15.41 -31.67
C VAL A 132 -9.86 16.38 -31.06
N CYS A 133 -9.77 17.67 -31.38
CA CYS A 133 -10.67 18.69 -30.85
C CYS A 133 -12.11 18.55 -31.36
N SER A 134 -12.34 17.77 -32.43
CA SER A 134 -13.69 17.44 -32.88
C SER A 134 -14.46 16.55 -31.88
N LEU A 135 -13.76 15.91 -30.95
CA LEU A 135 -14.33 15.07 -29.89
C LEU A 135 -14.67 15.88 -28.62
N ALA A 136 -14.23 17.15 -28.54
CA ALA A 136 -14.46 18.00 -27.37
C ALA A 136 -15.95 18.24 -27.11
N GLY A 137 -16.36 18.16 -25.85
CA GLY A 137 -17.77 18.27 -25.43
C GLY A 137 -18.62 17.01 -25.66
N GLY A 138 -18.01 15.91 -26.12
CA GLY A 138 -18.59 14.57 -26.05
C GLY A 138 -18.22 13.85 -24.74
N ASP A 139 -18.30 12.52 -24.77
CA ASP A 139 -18.03 11.65 -23.61
C ASP A 139 -16.55 11.27 -23.48
N TYR A 140 -15.64 12.02 -24.12
CA TYR A 140 -14.21 11.76 -24.06
C TYR A 140 -13.55 12.51 -22.89
N SER A 141 -12.60 11.84 -22.24
CA SER A 141 -11.73 12.39 -21.22
C SER A 141 -10.26 12.27 -21.64
N LEU A 142 -9.39 12.97 -20.93
CA LEU A 142 -7.95 12.90 -21.05
C LEU A 142 -7.34 12.33 -19.77
N LEU A 143 -6.44 11.36 -19.94
CA LEU A 143 -5.49 10.98 -18.90
C LEU A 143 -4.42 12.08 -18.84
N VAL A 144 -4.26 12.71 -17.67
CA VAL A 144 -3.26 13.76 -17.46
C VAL A 144 -2.12 13.31 -16.54
N ASP A 145 -2.41 12.37 -15.64
CA ASP A 145 -1.45 11.61 -14.85
C ASP A 145 -2.05 10.23 -14.52
N LEU A 146 -1.30 9.32 -13.91
CA LEU A 146 -1.86 8.07 -13.40
C LEU A 146 -3.02 8.38 -12.42
N ASP A 147 -4.16 7.71 -12.59
CA ASP A 147 -5.42 7.95 -11.87
C ASP A 147 -6.06 9.34 -11.99
N GLU A 148 -5.45 10.29 -12.71
CA GLU A 148 -6.00 11.63 -12.90
C GLU A 148 -6.57 11.82 -14.32
N TYR A 149 -7.87 12.12 -14.35
CA TYR A 149 -8.63 12.28 -15.58
C TYR A 149 -9.35 13.63 -15.59
N VAL A 150 -9.38 14.27 -16.77
CA VAL A 150 -10.14 15.51 -16.99
C VAL A 150 -11.04 15.38 -18.23
N PRO A 151 -12.20 16.06 -18.27
CA PRO A 151 -13.01 16.10 -19.48
C PRO A 151 -12.25 16.70 -20.66
N LEU A 152 -12.44 16.15 -21.86
CA LEU A 152 -11.89 16.73 -23.08
C LEU A 152 -12.62 18.04 -23.42
N ASP A 153 -11.87 19.13 -23.54
CA ASP A 153 -12.38 20.46 -23.86
C ASP A 153 -11.58 21.13 -24.99
N ALA A 154 -12.03 22.32 -25.39
CA ALA A 154 -11.44 23.05 -26.52
C ALA A 154 -10.02 23.59 -26.23
N ILE A 155 -9.59 23.61 -24.97
CA ILE A 155 -8.29 24.13 -24.53
C ILE A 155 -7.28 22.97 -24.48
N ASN A 156 -7.61 21.90 -23.75
CA ASN A 156 -6.71 20.78 -23.53
C ASN A 156 -6.51 19.94 -24.81
N CYS A 157 -7.52 19.81 -25.67
CA CYS A 157 -7.40 19.10 -26.94
C CYS A 157 -6.37 19.73 -27.88
N ALA A 158 -6.21 21.05 -27.84
CA ALA A 158 -5.28 21.79 -28.70
C ALA A 158 -3.82 21.66 -28.23
N GLY A 159 -3.60 21.27 -26.97
CA GLY A 159 -2.30 21.09 -26.35
C GLY A 159 -1.74 19.67 -26.45
N LEU A 160 -2.51 18.71 -26.99
CA LEU A 160 -2.10 17.30 -27.00
C LEU A 160 -0.92 17.04 -27.93
N GLY A 161 0.09 16.35 -27.37
CA GLY A 161 1.18 15.78 -28.15
C GLY A 161 0.67 14.72 -29.12
N GLN A 162 1.31 14.63 -30.29
CA GLN A 162 1.04 13.57 -31.27
C GLN A 162 2.18 12.54 -31.20
N PRO A 163 1.89 11.23 -31.33
CA PRO A 163 0.57 10.62 -31.57
C PRO A 163 -0.32 10.59 -30.31
N VAL A 164 -1.64 10.56 -30.54
CA VAL A 164 -2.67 10.37 -29.50
C VAL A 164 -3.22 8.96 -29.59
N PHE A 165 -3.41 8.34 -28.42
CA PHE A 165 -3.94 7.01 -28.24
C PHE A 165 -5.28 7.05 -27.51
N THR A 166 -6.03 5.97 -27.67
CA THR A 166 -7.26 5.69 -26.91
C THR A 166 -7.05 4.43 -26.07
N LEU A 167 -7.42 4.48 -24.79
CA LEU A 167 -7.43 3.28 -23.95
C LEU A 167 -8.56 2.35 -24.41
N ASP A 168 -8.25 1.10 -24.73
CA ASP A 168 -9.24 0.16 -25.25
C ASP A 168 -10.37 -0.09 -24.23
N GLY A 169 -11.61 0.06 -24.68
CA GLY A 169 -12.78 -0.10 -23.81
C GLY A 169 -13.19 1.15 -23.04
N PHE A 170 -12.43 2.24 -23.14
CA PHE A 170 -12.74 3.52 -22.50
C PHE A 170 -12.74 4.68 -23.51
N ASN A 171 -13.49 5.74 -23.21
CA ASN A 171 -13.42 6.99 -23.97
C ASN A 171 -12.30 7.90 -23.43
N ILE A 172 -11.16 7.32 -23.08
CA ILE A 172 -10.01 8.05 -22.49
C ILE A 172 -8.94 8.20 -23.57
N LEU A 173 -8.54 9.44 -23.79
CA LEU A 173 -7.46 9.82 -24.71
C LEU A 173 -6.19 10.11 -23.91
N VAL A 174 -5.03 9.81 -24.51
CA VAL A 174 -3.73 10.07 -23.90
C VAL A 174 -2.66 10.29 -24.97
N ASP A 175 -1.75 11.22 -24.77
CA ASP A 175 -0.59 11.40 -25.65
C ASP A 175 0.58 10.47 -25.27
N GLU A 176 1.53 10.28 -26.18
CA GLU A 176 2.67 9.36 -25.98
C GLU A 176 3.50 9.66 -24.72
N GLN A 177 3.71 10.93 -24.38
CA GLN A 177 4.55 11.29 -23.24
C GLN A 177 3.84 10.97 -21.93
N THR A 178 2.56 11.36 -21.82
CA THR A 178 1.73 11.11 -20.64
C THR A 178 1.45 9.62 -20.45
N LEU A 179 1.23 8.88 -21.54
CA LEU A 179 1.06 7.43 -21.48
C LEU A 179 2.30 6.76 -20.87
N ARG A 180 3.48 7.16 -21.32
CA ARG A 180 4.74 6.58 -20.83
C ARG A 180 5.01 6.92 -19.37
N SER A 181 4.65 8.11 -18.89
CA SER A 181 4.78 8.43 -17.46
C SER A 181 3.80 7.62 -16.62
N ALA A 182 2.54 7.50 -17.05
CA ALA A 182 1.54 6.68 -16.39
C ALA A 182 1.97 5.20 -16.33
N GLU A 183 2.48 4.62 -17.43
CA GLU A 183 3.00 3.24 -17.44
C GLU A 183 4.11 3.03 -16.41
N MET A 184 5.03 4.00 -16.28
CA MET A 184 6.13 3.91 -15.33
C MET A 184 5.65 3.99 -13.88
N LEU A 185 4.68 4.86 -13.59
CA LEU A 185 4.05 4.96 -12.27
C LEU A 185 3.28 3.67 -11.93
N ALA A 186 2.49 3.13 -12.86
CA ALA A 186 1.76 1.88 -12.63
C ALA A 186 2.71 0.69 -12.38
N TRP A 187 3.88 0.66 -13.02
CA TRP A 187 4.92 -0.31 -12.68
C TRP A 187 5.45 -0.14 -11.26
N VAL A 188 5.60 1.10 -10.79
CA VAL A 188 6.06 1.39 -9.43
C VAL A 188 5.04 0.89 -8.41
N ASP A 189 3.74 1.04 -8.67
CA ASP A 189 2.67 0.54 -7.81
C ASP A 189 2.69 -0.98 -7.72
N VAL A 190 2.79 -1.67 -8.87
CA VAL A 190 2.89 -3.14 -8.92
C VAL A 190 4.13 -3.65 -8.19
N ILE A 191 5.28 -3.01 -8.39
CA ILE A 191 6.54 -3.39 -7.72
C ILE A 191 6.44 -3.16 -6.22
N ASN A 192 5.92 -2.01 -5.78
CA ASN A 192 5.76 -1.69 -4.36
C ASN A 192 4.81 -2.68 -3.67
N ALA A 193 3.65 -2.96 -4.26
CA ALA A 193 2.70 -3.91 -3.72
C ALA A 193 3.30 -5.34 -3.66
N ALA A 194 4.03 -5.77 -4.69
CA ALA A 194 4.73 -7.06 -4.69
C ALA A 194 5.78 -7.16 -3.58
N ASP A 195 6.57 -6.10 -3.38
CA ASP A 195 7.62 -6.05 -2.37
C ASP A 195 7.04 -6.12 -0.95
N TRP A 196 5.94 -5.43 -0.67
CA TRP A 196 5.26 -5.53 0.61
C TRP A 196 4.72 -6.94 0.89
N LEU A 197 4.13 -7.60 -0.11
CA LEU A 197 3.74 -9.01 0.01
C LEU A 197 4.97 -9.90 0.27
N LEU A 198 6.10 -9.62 -0.40
CA LEU A 198 7.34 -10.36 -0.19
C LEU A 198 7.91 -10.12 1.21
N VAL A 199 7.81 -8.92 1.78
CA VAL A 199 8.15 -8.65 3.20
C VAL A 199 7.36 -9.58 4.11
N VAL A 200 6.04 -9.68 3.92
CA VAL A 200 5.19 -10.59 4.73
C VAL A 200 5.65 -12.04 4.58
N VAL A 201 5.88 -12.50 3.35
CA VAL A 201 6.33 -13.87 3.09
C VAL A 201 7.68 -14.14 3.77
N VAL A 202 8.64 -13.23 3.67
CA VAL A 202 9.96 -13.37 4.31
C VAL A 202 9.82 -13.44 5.83
N LEU A 203 9.00 -12.57 6.43
CA LEU A 203 8.74 -12.57 7.87
C LEU A 203 8.04 -13.86 8.33
N GLU A 204 7.04 -14.35 7.60
CA GLU A 204 6.36 -15.59 7.94
C GLU A 204 7.28 -16.80 7.85
N VAL A 205 8.14 -16.87 6.82
CA VAL A 205 9.12 -17.95 6.66
C VAL A 205 10.12 -17.94 7.81
N GLU A 206 10.61 -16.77 8.20
CA GLU A 206 11.54 -16.62 9.33
C GLU A 206 10.91 -17.11 10.64
N VAL A 207 9.70 -16.65 10.97
CA VAL A 207 8.98 -17.08 12.18
C VAL A 207 8.72 -18.59 12.18
N ARG A 208 8.30 -19.17 11.04
CA ARG A 208 8.02 -20.62 10.94
C ARG A 208 9.29 -21.46 11.10
N LEU A 209 10.42 -21.03 10.53
CA LEU A 209 11.70 -21.73 10.68
C LEU A 209 12.23 -21.61 12.11
N GLN A 210 12.11 -20.44 12.73
CA GLN A 210 12.50 -20.22 14.12
C GLN A 210 11.69 -21.11 15.08
N LEU A 211 10.37 -21.23 14.89
CA LEU A 211 9.51 -22.11 15.69
C LEU A 211 9.83 -23.60 15.52
N ARG A 212 10.39 -24.01 14.39
CA ARG A 212 10.84 -25.39 14.14
C ARG A 212 12.24 -25.69 14.69
N GLY A 213 12.99 -24.66 15.11
CA GLY A 213 14.39 -24.81 15.51
C GLY A 213 15.36 -25.03 14.34
N ASP A 214 14.90 -24.87 13.10
CA ASP A 214 15.65 -25.15 11.86
C ASP A 214 16.33 -23.89 11.27
N LEU A 215 16.36 -22.78 12.02
CA LEU A 215 16.91 -21.52 11.54
C LEU A 215 18.45 -21.56 11.53
N SER A 216 19.02 -21.97 10.39
CA SER A 216 20.47 -21.95 10.16
C SER A 216 21.00 -20.52 9.98
N ASP A 217 22.25 -20.27 10.38
CA ASP A 217 22.97 -19.01 10.14
C ASP A 217 22.99 -18.60 8.66
N GLN A 218 23.04 -19.58 7.74
CA GLN A 218 23.00 -19.31 6.30
C GLN A 218 21.64 -18.74 5.86
N VAL A 219 20.55 -19.32 6.37
CA VAL A 219 19.19 -18.87 6.07
C VAL A 219 18.95 -17.49 6.67
N MET A 220 19.41 -17.26 7.89
CA MET A 220 19.33 -15.95 8.53
C MET A 220 20.12 -14.87 7.76
N ASN A 221 21.28 -15.20 7.20
CA ASN A 221 22.01 -14.25 6.37
C ASN A 221 21.31 -13.99 5.03
N ALA A 222 20.73 -15.03 4.41
CA ALA A 222 19.98 -14.90 3.18
C ALA A 222 18.72 -14.02 3.37
N THR A 223 17.95 -14.21 4.45
CA THR A 223 16.76 -13.37 4.73
C THR A 223 17.14 -11.92 5.03
N LYS A 224 18.26 -11.67 5.70
CA LYS A 224 18.79 -10.31 5.91
C LYS A 224 19.11 -9.60 4.60
N VAL A 225 19.82 -10.28 3.69
CA VAL A 225 20.14 -9.71 2.36
C VAL A 225 18.86 -9.49 1.54
N ALA A 226 17.93 -10.44 1.57
CA ALA A 226 16.65 -10.30 0.89
C ALA A 226 15.87 -9.08 1.40
N LYS A 227 15.72 -8.92 2.72
CA LYS A 227 15.08 -7.74 3.33
C LYS A 227 15.78 -6.45 2.91
N LEU A 228 17.11 -6.41 2.92
CA LEU A 228 17.86 -5.22 2.50
C LEU A 228 17.54 -4.82 1.06
N ILE A 229 17.48 -5.80 0.15
CA ILE A 229 17.14 -5.55 -1.26
C ILE A 229 15.70 -5.06 -1.38
N ILE A 230 14.75 -5.73 -0.72
CA ILE A 230 13.33 -5.36 -0.77
C ILE A 230 13.12 -3.94 -0.24
N TYR A 231 13.66 -3.62 0.93
CA TYR A 231 13.57 -2.26 1.47
C TYR A 231 14.26 -1.23 0.57
N ALA A 232 15.39 -1.56 -0.06
CA ALA A 232 16.03 -0.64 -1.00
C ALA A 232 15.15 -0.33 -2.22
N ILE A 233 14.39 -1.32 -2.72
CA ILE A 233 13.42 -1.13 -3.80
C ILE A 233 12.23 -0.29 -3.31
N LEU A 234 11.66 -0.59 -2.13
CA LEU A 234 10.59 0.23 -1.52
C LEU A 234 10.99 1.71 -1.36
N PHE A 235 12.23 1.98 -0.91
CA PHE A 235 12.76 3.34 -0.85
C PHE A 235 12.93 3.98 -2.23
N ALA A 236 13.28 3.19 -3.25
CA ALA A 236 13.36 3.67 -4.63
C ALA A 236 11.97 4.01 -5.20
N CYS A 237 10.94 3.19 -4.93
CA CYS A 237 9.55 3.49 -5.27
C CYS A 237 9.08 4.80 -4.61
N ALA A 238 9.29 4.95 -3.30
CA ALA A 238 9.01 6.20 -2.59
C ALA A 238 9.73 7.41 -3.22
N GLY A 239 11.01 7.25 -3.56
CA GLY A 239 11.78 8.30 -4.23
C GLY A 239 11.27 8.63 -5.64
N TYR A 240 10.70 7.66 -6.34
CA TYR A 240 10.14 7.85 -7.67
C TYR A 240 8.80 8.59 -7.63
N TRP A 241 7.87 8.22 -6.75
CA TRP A 241 6.64 8.98 -6.53
C TRP A 241 6.94 10.43 -6.14
N ALA A 242 7.93 10.67 -5.26
CA ALA A 242 8.34 12.03 -4.90
C ALA A 242 8.85 12.88 -6.08
N TYR A 243 9.34 12.23 -7.14
CA TYR A 243 9.89 12.89 -8.32
C TYR A 243 8.86 13.06 -9.44
N ALA A 244 8.03 12.04 -9.66
CA ALA A 244 7.22 11.91 -10.87
C ALA A 244 5.77 11.49 -10.63
N GLY A 245 5.38 11.10 -9.42
CA GLY A 245 4.02 10.68 -9.09
C GLY A 245 3.30 11.69 -8.22
N ASP A 246 2.17 11.28 -7.65
CA ASP A 246 1.40 12.12 -6.75
C ASP A 246 2.03 12.21 -5.35
N TRP A 247 1.74 13.33 -4.68
CA TRP A 247 2.16 13.56 -3.31
C TRP A 247 1.58 12.52 -2.35
N LEU A 248 0.34 12.04 -2.57
CA LEU A 248 -0.30 11.08 -1.69
C LEU A 248 0.47 9.75 -1.64
N ASP A 249 0.90 9.23 -2.79
CA ASP A 249 1.64 7.96 -2.87
C ASP A 249 2.98 8.03 -2.15
N PHE A 250 3.75 9.11 -2.39
CA PHE A 250 5.01 9.33 -1.68
C PHE A 250 4.78 9.42 -0.16
N TYR A 251 3.77 10.19 0.24
CA TYR A 251 3.43 10.43 1.63
C TYR A 251 3.02 9.14 2.34
N ASP A 252 2.16 8.34 1.71
CA ASP A 252 1.72 7.04 2.22
C ASP A 252 2.90 6.06 2.35
N ALA A 253 3.71 5.92 1.30
CA ALA A 253 4.89 5.06 1.31
C ALA A 253 5.88 5.43 2.42
N ALA A 254 6.12 6.73 2.62
CA ALA A 254 6.96 7.22 3.71
C ALA A 254 6.39 6.85 5.08
N LEU A 255 5.08 7.03 5.28
CA LEU A 255 4.41 6.65 6.53
C LEU A 255 4.49 5.16 6.80
N TRP A 256 4.33 4.31 5.79
CA TRP A 256 4.47 2.86 5.95
C TRP A 256 5.88 2.43 6.33
N LEU A 257 6.90 3.00 5.70
CA LEU A 257 8.30 2.75 6.09
C LEU A 257 8.56 3.15 7.56
N PHE A 258 7.96 4.26 8.04
CA PHE A 258 8.01 4.63 9.46
C PHE A 258 7.18 3.70 10.36
N ALA A 259 6.00 3.27 9.91
CA ALA A 259 5.13 2.38 10.67
C ALA A 259 5.81 1.03 10.96
N PHE A 260 6.55 0.50 9.99
CA PHE A 260 7.34 -0.74 10.18
C PHE A 260 8.43 -0.59 11.24
N ILE A 261 9.09 0.56 11.33
CA ILE A 261 10.05 0.83 12.42
C ILE A 261 9.34 0.77 13.78
N PHE A 262 8.11 1.30 13.88
CA PHE A 262 7.35 1.22 15.13
C PHE A 262 6.88 -0.19 15.47
N ILE A 263 6.54 -1.01 14.47
CA ILE A 263 6.25 -2.43 14.66
C ILE A 263 7.47 -3.13 15.28
N GLU A 264 8.66 -2.96 14.72
CA GLU A 264 9.88 -3.57 15.26
C GLU A 264 10.17 -3.14 16.70
N LEU A 265 10.04 -1.83 17.00
CA LEU A 265 10.24 -1.30 18.35
C LEU A 265 9.20 -1.83 19.35
N ASN A 266 7.93 -1.98 18.95
CA ASN A 266 6.90 -2.60 19.78
C ASN A 266 7.26 -4.06 20.11
N VAL A 267 7.77 -4.84 19.15
CA VAL A 267 8.22 -6.22 19.39
C VAL A 267 9.34 -6.26 20.42
N PHE A 268 10.33 -5.36 20.33
CA PHE A 268 11.44 -5.32 21.28
C PHE A 268 10.99 -4.95 22.69
N GLU A 269 10.05 -4.02 22.86
CA GLU A 269 9.48 -3.70 24.18
C GLU A 269 8.73 -4.92 24.75
N TRP A 270 7.90 -5.60 23.94
CA TRP A 270 7.18 -6.79 24.39
C TRP A 270 8.12 -7.95 24.79
N GLN A 271 9.21 -8.16 24.05
CA GLN A 271 10.26 -9.12 24.42
C GLN A 271 10.94 -8.74 25.74
N TYR A 272 11.23 -7.46 25.94
CA TYR A 272 11.82 -6.97 27.19
C TYR A 272 10.91 -7.18 28.40
N GLU A 273 9.61 -6.90 28.25
CA GLU A 273 8.61 -7.12 29.31
C GLU A 273 8.50 -8.60 29.67
N THR A 274 8.38 -9.49 28.67
CA THR A 274 8.25 -10.94 28.89
C THR A 274 9.49 -11.57 29.54
N GLU A 275 10.70 -11.16 29.14
CA GLU A 275 11.95 -11.60 29.78
C GLU A 275 12.06 -11.09 31.23
N SER A 276 11.57 -9.90 31.51
CA SER A 276 11.60 -9.30 32.86
C SER A 276 10.59 -9.93 33.84
N GLU A 277 9.43 -10.40 33.34
CA GLU A 277 8.41 -11.08 34.16
C GLU A 277 8.76 -12.55 34.45
N HIS A 278 9.57 -13.18 33.60
CA HIS A 278 10.06 -14.56 33.77
C HIS A 278 11.59 -14.59 33.84
N PRO A 279 12.23 -14.16 34.96
CA PRO A 279 13.64 -14.41 35.15
C PRO A 279 13.83 -15.93 35.15
N VAL A 280 14.59 -16.43 34.17
CA VAL A 280 15.04 -17.83 34.14
C VAL A 280 15.59 -18.13 35.53
N ALA A 281 14.90 -19.01 36.25
CA ALA A 281 15.36 -19.51 37.53
C ALA A 281 16.71 -20.20 37.28
N ALA A 282 17.79 -19.48 37.59
CA ALA A 282 19.15 -20.01 37.63
C ALA A 282 19.31 -20.99 38.80
#